data_AF-A0A383RC59-F1
#
_entry.id   AF-A0A383RC59-F1
#
_cell.length_a   1.000
_cell.length_b   1.000
_cell.length_c   1.000
_cell.angle_alpha   90.00
_cell.angle_beta   90.00
_cell.angle_gamma   90.00
#
_symmetry.space_group_name_H-M   'P 1'
#
loop_
_entity.id
_entity.type
_entity.pdbx_description
1 polymer ?
#
loop_
_entity_poly.entity_id
_entity_poly.type
_entity_poly.pdbx_seq_one_letter_code
_entity_poly.pdbx_strand_id
1 'polypeptide(L)'
;MQEAAETTFATDAKVTSIDGKYVVYFDYKKGEVRQIDGTIPIDKISKQDQEKILKALKSAYAKKTYGLDKEVVLSRLYDGKNEKLKDDYFSYWLTGKDFEAHWEASGKAEFESRVLIKLAKEELDSKSLETAAKAMKTAFDHDFEITEAQLYSKGDKVQTLSLKDNDVSLQMEAKKGKVLNVFNNTRKKVTTNQEVTEKDAKEVVAPLAKELFNIDISGCEVKWDNLFKDYYFVKGKETVLQAALDAEKKPVYIRTSK
;
A
#
# COMPACT_ATOMS: atom_id res chain seq x y z
N MET A 1 -7.06 12.15 -26.42
CA MET A 1 -6.14 11.06 -26.05
C MET A 1 -5.34 11.57 -24.87
N GLN A 2 -5.53 10.95 -23.70
CA GLN A 2 -5.10 11.50 -22.43
C GLN A 2 -3.78 10.83 -22.05
N GLU A 3 -2.69 11.60 -22.02
CA GLU A 3 -1.41 11.18 -21.48
C GLU A 3 -1.59 10.94 -19.97
N ALA A 4 -1.53 9.66 -19.58
CA ALA A 4 -1.39 9.28 -18.19
C ALA A 4 0.01 9.67 -17.74
N ALA A 5 0.11 10.37 -16.60
CA ALA A 5 1.38 10.66 -15.95
C ALA A 5 2.03 9.32 -15.53
N GLU A 6 2.96 8.83 -16.36
CA GLU A 6 3.82 7.70 -16.03
C GLU A 6 4.77 8.12 -14.92
N THR A 7 4.57 7.57 -13.72
CA THR A 7 5.61 7.54 -12.69
C THR A 7 6.77 6.73 -13.27
N THR A 8 7.84 7.38 -13.73
CA THR A 8 8.96 6.67 -14.35
C THR A 8 9.83 5.97 -13.29
N PHE A 9 9.45 4.76 -12.90
CA PHE A 9 10.39 3.63 -12.88
C PHE A 9 10.56 3.07 -14.32
N ALA A 10 10.48 3.95 -15.33
CA ALA A 10 10.29 3.64 -16.76
C ALA A 10 11.56 3.16 -17.46
N THR A 11 12.26 2.22 -16.83
CA THR A 11 13.34 1.46 -17.45
C THR A 11 13.15 -0.03 -17.30
N ASP A 12 12.17 -0.50 -16.53
CA ASP A 12 11.93 -1.92 -16.31
C ASP A 12 10.88 -2.44 -17.29
N ALA A 13 11.25 -3.49 -18.02
CA ALA A 13 10.34 -4.26 -18.86
C ALA A 13 10.12 -5.65 -18.25
N LYS A 14 8.90 -6.15 -18.42
CA LYS A 14 8.46 -7.46 -17.94
C LYS A 14 8.20 -8.37 -19.14
N VAL A 15 8.86 -9.51 -19.20
CA VAL A 15 8.62 -10.55 -20.22
C VAL A 15 8.10 -11.79 -19.52
N THR A 16 6.95 -12.27 -19.95
CA THR A 16 6.33 -13.49 -19.42
C THR A 16 6.46 -14.61 -20.45
N SER A 17 6.82 -15.80 -19.99
CA SER A 17 6.88 -16.99 -20.84
C SER A 17 5.51 -17.33 -21.43
N ILE A 18 5.48 -18.05 -22.56
CA ILE A 18 4.23 -18.43 -23.24
C ILE A 18 3.30 -19.24 -22.33
N ASP A 19 3.87 -20.06 -21.44
CA ASP A 19 3.12 -20.86 -20.46
C ASP A 19 2.77 -20.09 -19.16
N GLY A 20 3.17 -18.83 -19.05
CA GLY A 20 2.91 -17.97 -17.89
C GLY A 20 3.73 -18.30 -16.64
N LYS A 21 4.60 -19.31 -16.67
CA LYS A 21 5.29 -19.82 -15.47
C LYS A 21 6.55 -19.04 -15.08
N TYR A 22 7.12 -18.30 -16.02
CA TYR A 22 8.34 -17.55 -15.80
C TYR A 22 8.15 -16.10 -16.18
N VAL A 23 8.70 -15.21 -15.37
CA VAL A 23 8.71 -13.78 -15.64
C VAL A 23 10.13 -13.26 -15.48
N VAL A 24 10.61 -12.52 -16.46
CA VAL A 24 11.91 -11.84 -16.41
C VAL A 24 11.65 -10.34 -16.34
N TYR A 25 12.26 -9.70 -15.35
CA TYR A 25 12.32 -8.23 -15.24
C TYR A 25 13.70 -7.79 -15.67
N PHE A 26 13.76 -6.88 -16.64
CA PHE A 26 15.02 -6.38 -17.17
C PHE A 26 14.98 -4.86 -17.36
N ASP A 27 16.10 -4.22 -17.05
CA ASP A 27 16.35 -2.81 -17.30
C ASP A 27 16.68 -2.67 -18.79
N TYR A 28 15.69 -2.30 -19.63
CA TYR A 28 15.86 -2.29 -21.08
C TYR A 28 16.79 -1.18 -21.58
N LYS A 29 17.07 -0.17 -20.75
CA LYS A 29 18.05 0.87 -21.10
C LYS A 29 19.47 0.40 -20.85
N LYS A 30 19.69 -0.42 -19.82
CA LYS A 30 21.01 -0.99 -19.51
C LYS A 30 21.27 -2.34 -20.16
N GLY A 31 20.22 -3.01 -20.65
CA GLY A 31 20.31 -4.39 -21.14
C GLY A 31 20.59 -5.39 -20.01
N GLU A 32 20.19 -5.08 -18.78
CA GLU A 32 20.51 -5.87 -17.59
C GLU A 32 19.27 -6.59 -17.06
N VAL A 33 19.33 -7.92 -16.94
CA VAL A 33 18.31 -8.67 -16.21
C VAL A 33 18.46 -8.40 -14.71
N ARG A 34 17.35 -8.02 -14.07
CA ARG A 34 17.31 -7.70 -12.64
C ARG A 34 16.85 -8.88 -11.81
N GLN A 35 15.76 -9.51 -12.23
CA GLN A 35 15.02 -10.48 -11.44
C GLN A 35 14.34 -11.50 -12.36
N ILE A 36 14.24 -12.72 -11.87
CA ILE A 36 13.46 -13.79 -12.49
C ILE A 36 12.49 -14.33 -11.46
N ASP A 37 11.22 -14.39 -11.83
CA ASP A 37 10.18 -15.09 -11.10
C ASP A 37 9.89 -16.43 -11.77
N GLY A 38 9.69 -17.47 -10.97
CA GLY A 38 9.29 -18.79 -11.44
C GLY A 38 8.22 -19.41 -10.54
N THR A 39 7.17 -19.94 -11.14
CA THR A 39 6.16 -20.73 -10.42
C THR A 39 6.73 -22.12 -10.12
N ILE A 40 6.82 -22.45 -8.83
CA ILE A 40 7.28 -23.76 -8.36
C ILE A 40 6.21 -24.41 -7.47
N PRO A 41 6.19 -25.75 -7.37
CA PRO A 41 5.34 -26.43 -6.41
C PRO A 41 5.71 -26.08 -4.96
N ILE A 42 4.71 -25.99 -4.08
CA ILE A 42 4.89 -25.62 -2.66
C ILE A 42 5.79 -26.60 -1.90
N ASP A 43 5.85 -27.87 -2.31
CA ASP A 43 6.72 -28.89 -1.70
C ASP A 43 8.22 -28.65 -1.94
N LYS A 44 8.57 -27.71 -2.85
CA LYS A 44 9.93 -27.20 -3.03
C LYS A 44 10.34 -26.17 -1.99
N ILE A 45 9.39 -25.59 -1.27
CA ILE A 45 9.66 -24.72 -0.12
C ILE A 45 9.83 -25.59 1.13
N SER A 46 10.82 -25.28 1.95
CA SER A 46 11.06 -26.00 3.20
C SER A 46 9.83 -25.97 4.12
N LYS A 47 9.54 -27.07 4.81
CA LYS A 47 8.43 -27.13 5.78
C LYS A 47 8.57 -26.05 6.86
N GLN A 48 9.80 -25.77 7.29
CA GLN A 48 10.08 -24.74 8.28
C GLN A 48 9.66 -23.35 7.81
N ASP A 49 9.89 -23.01 6.54
CA ASP A 49 9.49 -21.71 6.01
C ASP A 49 7.99 -21.62 5.82
N GLN A 50 7.34 -22.70 5.34
CA GLN A 50 5.87 -22.78 5.29
C GLN A 50 5.25 -22.55 6.67
N GLU A 51 5.79 -23.17 7.72
CA GLU A 51 5.33 -22.99 9.11
C GLU A 51 5.51 -21.56 9.61
N LYS A 52 6.64 -20.90 9.30
CA LYS A 52 6.86 -19.48 9.65
C LYS A 52 5.84 -18.57 8.97
N ILE A 53 5.55 -18.80 7.69
CA ILE A 53 4.56 -18.04 6.92
C ILE A 53 3.16 -18.22 7.54
N LEU A 54 2.77 -19.46 7.82
CA LEU A 54 1.49 -19.75 8.47
C LEU A 54 1.40 -19.13 9.87
N LYS A 55 2.51 -19.10 10.62
CA LYS A 55 2.57 -18.41 11.91
C LYS A 55 2.36 -16.91 11.74
N ALA A 56 2.98 -16.27 10.75
CA ALA A 56 2.80 -14.84 10.49
C ALA A 56 1.35 -14.50 10.11
N LEU A 57 0.71 -15.31 9.27
CA LEU A 57 -0.71 -15.16 8.93
C LEU A 57 -1.61 -15.26 10.18
N LYS A 58 -1.37 -16.26 11.04
CA LYS A 58 -2.12 -16.45 12.29
C LYS A 58 -1.87 -15.31 13.30
N SER A 59 -0.64 -14.81 13.39
CA SER A 59 -0.32 -13.65 14.23
C SER A 59 -1.01 -12.38 13.74
N ALA A 60 -1.11 -12.19 12.42
CA ALA A 60 -1.81 -11.06 11.84
C ALA A 60 -3.33 -11.15 12.06
N TYR A 61 -3.93 -12.33 11.83
CA TYR A 61 -5.37 -12.54 12.03
C TYR A 61 -5.70 -14.01 12.35
N ALA A 62 -5.88 -14.31 13.63
CA ALA A 62 -6.06 -15.68 14.11
C ALA A 62 -7.44 -16.30 13.81
N LYS A 63 -8.45 -15.49 13.45
CA LYS A 63 -9.84 -15.94 13.26
C LYS A 63 -10.07 -16.71 11.95
N LYS A 64 -9.11 -16.73 11.03
CA LYS A 64 -9.17 -17.47 9.76
C LYS A 64 -8.35 -18.75 9.81
N THR A 65 -8.77 -19.71 8.98
CA THR A 65 -7.99 -20.89 8.66
C THR A 65 -7.20 -20.64 7.37
N TYR A 66 -5.91 -20.90 7.41
CA TYR A 66 -5.01 -20.66 6.29
C TYR A 66 -4.59 -21.98 5.65
N GLY A 67 -4.96 -22.16 4.38
CA GLY A 67 -4.43 -23.19 3.50
C GLY A 67 -3.63 -22.53 2.38
N LEU A 68 -2.36 -22.91 2.24
CA LEU A 68 -1.50 -22.45 1.15
C LEU A 68 -1.91 -23.17 -0.13
N ASP A 69 -1.94 -22.45 -1.25
CA ASP A 69 -2.09 -23.06 -2.56
C ASP A 69 -0.86 -23.93 -2.92
N LYS A 70 -1.05 -24.82 -3.90
CA LYS A 70 -0.04 -25.82 -4.28
C LYS A 70 1.14 -25.23 -5.05
N GLU A 71 1.01 -24.00 -5.52
CA GLU A 71 2.02 -23.30 -6.31
C GLU A 71 2.43 -22.02 -5.61
N VAL A 72 3.69 -21.64 -5.83
CA VAL A 72 4.29 -20.46 -5.25
C VAL A 72 5.15 -19.77 -6.30
N VAL A 73 5.21 -18.45 -6.27
CA VAL A 73 6.16 -17.72 -7.12
C VAL A 73 7.44 -17.50 -6.32
N LEU A 74 8.53 -18.10 -6.78
CA LEU A 74 9.88 -17.85 -6.29
C LEU A 74 10.50 -16.75 -7.13
N SER A 75 10.88 -15.66 -6.47
CA SER A 75 11.63 -14.57 -7.08
C SER A 75 13.09 -14.62 -6.68
N ARG A 76 13.98 -14.45 -7.65
CA ARG A 76 15.43 -14.40 -7.45
C ARG A 76 16.04 -13.27 -8.26
N LEU A 77 17.01 -12.58 -7.67
CA LEU A 77 17.81 -11.61 -8.40
C LEU A 77 18.75 -12.32 -9.38
N TYR A 78 19.05 -11.66 -10.49
CA TYR A 78 20.04 -12.13 -11.46
C TYR A 78 21.35 -11.35 -11.28
N ASP A 79 22.47 -12.06 -11.29
CA ASP A 79 23.81 -11.50 -11.33
C ASP A 79 24.33 -11.59 -12.76
N GLY A 80 24.14 -10.51 -13.53
CA GLY A 80 24.61 -10.44 -14.91
C GLY A 80 26.12 -10.51 -15.09
N LYS A 81 26.92 -10.28 -14.03
CA LYS A 81 28.39 -10.41 -14.12
C LYS A 81 28.86 -11.85 -14.08
N ASN A 82 28.18 -12.67 -13.28
CA ASN A 82 28.48 -14.09 -13.10
C ASN A 82 27.48 -14.99 -13.84
N GLU A 83 26.57 -14.39 -14.62
CA GLU A 83 25.50 -15.02 -15.40
C GLU A 83 24.66 -16.04 -14.63
N LYS A 84 24.37 -15.76 -13.35
CA LYS A 84 23.69 -16.70 -12.46
C LYS A 84 22.61 -16.05 -11.61
N LEU A 85 21.66 -16.85 -11.15
CA LEU A 85 20.73 -16.45 -10.11
C LEU A 85 21.46 -16.31 -8.77
N LYS A 86 21.09 -15.27 -8.03
CA LYS A 86 21.58 -15.04 -6.67
C LYS A 86 20.87 -16.00 -5.70
N ASP A 87 21.65 -16.71 -4.90
CA ASP A 87 21.14 -17.57 -3.83
C ASP A 87 21.05 -16.84 -2.48
N ASP A 88 21.75 -15.71 -2.35
CA ASP A 88 21.78 -14.89 -1.15
C ASP A 88 20.61 -13.91 -1.06
N TYR A 89 19.78 -13.79 -2.10
CA TYR A 89 18.52 -13.06 -2.04
C TYR A 89 17.44 -13.80 -2.82
N PHE A 90 16.34 -14.12 -2.16
CA PHE A 90 15.15 -14.65 -2.80
C PHE A 90 13.89 -14.25 -2.04
N SER A 91 12.75 -14.27 -2.73
CA SER A 91 11.45 -14.11 -2.08
C SER A 91 10.43 -15.12 -2.57
N TYR A 92 9.45 -15.41 -1.72
CA TYR A 92 8.30 -16.22 -2.05
C TYR A 92 7.04 -15.36 -2.03
N TRP A 93 6.23 -15.49 -3.07
CA TRP A 93 4.85 -15.02 -3.10
C TRP A 93 3.94 -16.23 -3.02
N LEU A 94 3.32 -16.38 -1.86
CA LEU A 94 2.37 -17.44 -1.54
C LEU A 94 0.96 -16.89 -1.58
N THR A 95 0.04 -17.70 -2.06
CA THR A 95 -1.39 -17.36 -2.13
C THR A 95 -2.21 -18.45 -1.46
N GLY A 96 -3.43 -18.10 -1.13
CA GLY A 96 -4.47 -19.04 -0.70
C GLY A 96 -5.80 -18.32 -0.65
N LYS A 97 -6.83 -19.04 -0.20
CA LYS A 97 -8.16 -18.45 -0.07
C LYS A 97 -8.12 -17.22 0.85
N ASP A 98 -8.45 -16.07 0.29
CA ASP A 98 -8.57 -14.77 0.98
C ASP A 98 -7.27 -14.19 1.54
N PHE A 99 -6.08 -14.63 1.10
CA PHE A 99 -4.82 -13.99 1.50
C PHE A 99 -3.69 -14.12 0.48
N GLU A 100 -2.70 -13.25 0.65
CA GLU A 100 -1.40 -13.29 -0.02
C GLU A 100 -0.31 -13.10 1.03
N ALA A 101 0.82 -13.77 0.86
CA ALA A 101 1.99 -13.63 1.71
C ALA A 101 3.26 -13.45 0.87
N HIS A 102 4.00 -12.38 1.13
CA HIS A 102 5.32 -12.15 0.59
C HIS A 102 6.37 -12.39 1.68
N TRP A 103 7.34 -13.23 1.36
CA TRP A 103 8.36 -13.67 2.30
C TRP A 103 9.74 -13.45 1.70
N GLU A 104 10.48 -12.45 2.18
CA GLU A 104 11.81 -12.11 1.67
C GLU A 104 12.92 -12.71 2.55
N ALA A 105 13.93 -13.27 1.91
CA ALA A 105 15.14 -13.80 2.53
C ALA A 105 16.37 -13.13 1.91
N SER A 106 17.24 -12.56 2.77
CA SER A 106 18.48 -11.90 2.33
C SER A 106 19.66 -12.35 3.20
N GLY A 107 20.49 -13.24 2.67
CA GLY A 107 21.73 -13.73 3.27
C GLY A 107 21.50 -14.35 4.65
N LYS A 108 22.17 -13.81 5.67
CA LYS A 108 22.06 -14.25 7.08
C LYS A 108 21.02 -13.46 7.90
N ALA A 109 20.31 -12.51 7.30
CA ALA A 109 19.36 -11.67 8.02
C ALA A 109 18.00 -12.37 8.20
N GLU A 110 17.24 -11.92 9.22
CA GLU A 110 15.88 -12.39 9.48
C GLU A 110 14.94 -12.15 8.29
N PHE A 111 13.98 -13.05 8.11
CA PHE A 111 12.98 -12.95 7.06
C PHE A 111 12.05 -11.77 7.30
N GLU A 112 11.80 -10.96 6.27
CA GLU A 112 10.76 -9.94 6.34
C GLU A 112 9.46 -10.50 5.75
N SER A 113 8.41 -10.48 6.56
CA SER A 113 7.09 -10.98 6.19
C SER A 113 6.12 -9.85 5.93
N ARG A 114 5.41 -9.95 4.81
CA ARG A 114 4.27 -9.10 4.49
C ARG A 114 3.10 -10.00 4.17
N VAL A 115 1.98 -9.78 4.83
CA VAL A 115 0.75 -10.53 4.56
C VAL A 115 -0.38 -9.56 4.27
N LEU A 116 -1.22 -9.93 3.31
CA LEU A 116 -2.44 -9.22 2.96
C LEU A 116 -3.59 -10.21 3.09
N ILE A 117 -4.57 -9.89 3.93
CA ILE A 117 -5.68 -10.78 4.26
C ILE A 117 -6.98 -10.06 3.91
N LYS A 118 -7.77 -10.64 3.01
CA LYS A 118 -9.11 -10.15 2.67
C LYS A 118 -10.06 -10.51 3.80
N LEU A 119 -10.85 -9.53 4.24
CA LEU A 119 -11.82 -9.68 5.31
C LEU A 119 -13.22 -9.50 4.74
N ALA A 120 -14.15 -10.33 5.20
CA ALA A 120 -15.57 -10.08 5.02
C ALA A 120 -16.01 -8.91 5.93
N LYS A 121 -17.10 -8.23 5.58
CA LYS A 121 -17.60 -7.08 6.35
C LYS A 121 -17.96 -7.48 7.79
N GLU A 122 -18.48 -8.69 7.97
CA GLU A 122 -18.90 -9.27 9.24
C GLU A 122 -17.71 -9.62 10.15
N GLU A 123 -16.50 -9.69 9.58
CA GLU A 123 -15.26 -9.93 10.33
C GLU A 123 -14.68 -8.65 10.95
N LEU A 124 -15.20 -7.47 10.56
CA LEU A 124 -14.81 -6.16 11.06
C LEU A 124 -15.56 -5.84 12.37
N ASP A 125 -14.86 -5.23 13.33
CA ASP A 125 -15.50 -4.77 14.56
C ASP A 125 -16.35 -3.52 14.32
N SER A 126 -17.41 -3.36 15.11
CA SER A 126 -18.38 -2.26 14.95
C SER A 126 -17.74 -0.87 15.13
N LYS A 127 -16.71 -0.75 15.97
CA LYS A 127 -16.02 0.52 16.21
C LYS A 127 -15.21 0.96 14.99
N SER A 128 -14.54 0.03 14.33
CA SER A 128 -13.84 0.29 13.06
C SER A 128 -14.82 0.74 11.98
N LEU A 129 -15.99 0.08 11.87
CA LEU A 129 -17.04 0.45 10.94
C LEU A 129 -17.57 1.88 11.20
N GLU A 130 -17.89 2.20 12.44
CA GLU A 130 -18.38 3.53 12.83
C GLU A 130 -17.34 4.63 12.56
N THR A 131 -16.08 4.36 12.89
CA THR A 131 -14.98 5.29 12.65
C THR A 131 -14.77 5.53 11.16
N ALA A 132 -14.84 4.48 10.34
CA ALA A 132 -14.73 4.58 8.90
C ALA A 132 -15.86 5.42 8.28
N ALA A 133 -17.12 5.13 8.66
CA ALA A 133 -18.28 5.87 8.19
C ALA A 133 -18.18 7.35 8.56
N LYS A 134 -17.81 7.67 9.81
CA LYS A 134 -17.61 9.05 10.25
C LYS A 134 -16.50 9.75 9.46
N ALA A 135 -15.37 9.07 9.24
CA ALA A 135 -14.23 9.64 8.51
C ALA A 135 -14.61 10.00 7.07
N MET A 136 -15.34 9.12 6.37
CA MET A 136 -15.79 9.37 5.00
C MET A 136 -16.85 10.47 4.94
N LYS A 137 -17.76 10.53 5.91
CA LYS A 137 -18.73 11.62 6.01
C LYS A 137 -18.04 12.96 6.25
N THR A 138 -17.09 13.02 7.19
CA THR A 138 -16.31 14.24 7.47
C THR A 138 -15.48 14.69 6.27
N ALA A 139 -14.75 13.78 5.62
CA ALA A 139 -13.82 14.14 4.55
C ALA A 139 -14.52 14.48 3.23
N PHE A 140 -15.59 13.75 2.89
CA PHE A 140 -16.15 13.74 1.55
C PHE A 140 -17.68 13.91 1.48
N ASP A 141 -18.35 14.05 2.63
CA ASP A 141 -19.82 14.00 2.75
C ASP A 141 -20.41 12.71 2.14
N HIS A 142 -19.69 11.59 2.30
CA HIS A 142 -20.01 10.31 1.67
C HIS A 142 -20.55 9.30 2.68
N ASP A 143 -21.69 8.68 2.35
CA ASP A 143 -22.27 7.59 3.13
C ASP A 143 -21.57 6.28 2.74
N PHE A 144 -20.67 5.81 3.60
CA PHE A 144 -19.70 4.79 3.25
C PHE A 144 -20.26 3.36 3.29
N GLU A 145 -20.30 2.71 2.12
CA GLU A 145 -20.71 1.32 1.98
C GLU A 145 -19.50 0.45 1.63
N ILE A 146 -18.97 -0.29 2.62
CA ILE A 146 -17.79 -1.12 2.43
C ILE A 146 -18.08 -2.24 1.42
N THR A 147 -17.36 -2.23 0.30
CA THR A 147 -17.35 -3.28 -0.72
C THR A 147 -16.11 -4.16 -0.63
N GLU A 148 -14.99 -3.64 -0.10
CA GLU A 148 -13.75 -4.37 0.07
C GLU A 148 -13.07 -4.02 1.40
N ALA A 149 -12.55 -5.05 2.10
CA ALA A 149 -11.76 -4.88 3.32
C ALA A 149 -10.51 -5.76 3.30
N GLN A 150 -9.37 -5.19 3.65
CA GLN A 150 -8.08 -5.87 3.64
C GLN A 150 -7.23 -5.48 4.85
N LEU A 151 -6.67 -6.47 5.54
CA LEU A 151 -5.67 -6.30 6.57
C LEU A 151 -4.28 -6.54 5.97
N TYR A 152 -3.46 -5.49 5.97
CA TYR A 152 -2.04 -5.59 5.67
C TYR A 152 -1.25 -5.69 6.97
N SER A 153 -0.31 -6.64 7.05
CA SER A 153 0.65 -6.74 8.15
C SER A 153 2.07 -6.87 7.63
N LYS A 154 2.98 -6.10 8.20
CA LYS A 154 4.43 -6.21 7.98
C LYS A 154 5.11 -6.61 9.28
N GLY A 155 5.37 -7.91 9.44
CA GLY A 155 5.67 -8.52 10.74
C GLY A 155 4.65 -8.10 11.80
N ASP A 156 5.11 -7.91 13.05
CA ASP A 156 4.28 -7.42 14.16
C ASP A 156 4.28 -5.89 14.30
N LYS A 157 5.04 -5.19 13.44
CA LYS A 157 5.34 -3.75 13.57
C LYS A 157 4.26 -2.86 12.98
N VAL A 158 3.70 -3.24 11.84
CA VAL A 158 2.71 -2.44 11.10
C VAL A 158 1.52 -3.32 10.79
N GLN A 159 0.33 -2.88 11.22
CA GLN A 159 -0.95 -3.48 10.86
C GLN A 159 -1.92 -2.40 10.41
N THR A 160 -2.28 -2.43 9.14
CA THR A 160 -3.12 -1.43 8.50
C THR A 160 -4.37 -2.11 7.97
N LEU A 161 -5.53 -1.65 8.42
CA LEU A 161 -6.82 -2.02 7.85
C LEU A 161 -7.14 -1.04 6.72
N SER A 162 -7.31 -1.55 5.51
CA SER A 162 -7.76 -0.80 4.34
C SER A 162 -9.22 -1.14 4.07
N LEU A 163 -10.06 -0.12 3.98
CA LEU A 163 -11.49 -0.25 3.70
C LEU A 163 -11.81 0.58 2.46
N LYS A 164 -12.62 0.02 1.57
CA LYS A 164 -12.95 0.65 0.30
C LYS A 164 -14.43 0.48 -0.02
N ASP A 165 -14.93 1.53 -0.65
CA ASP A 165 -16.18 1.62 -1.39
C ASP A 165 -15.79 1.94 -2.87
N ASN A 166 -16.74 1.95 -3.78
CA ASN A 166 -16.55 2.27 -5.18
C ASN A 166 -15.90 3.65 -5.38
N ASP A 167 -16.30 4.66 -4.59
CA ASP A 167 -15.86 6.04 -4.81
C ASP A 167 -14.76 6.51 -3.86
N VAL A 168 -14.68 5.93 -2.67
CA VAL A 168 -13.78 6.38 -1.61
C VAL A 168 -13.09 5.21 -0.92
N SER A 169 -11.95 5.47 -0.30
CA SER A 169 -11.26 4.48 0.53
C SER A 169 -10.55 5.14 1.71
N LEU A 170 -10.24 4.34 2.72
CA LEU A 170 -9.44 4.76 3.85
C LEU A 170 -8.49 3.67 4.33
N GLN A 171 -7.47 4.11 5.06
CA GLN A 171 -6.55 3.24 5.79
C GLN A 171 -6.54 3.63 7.25
N MET A 172 -6.50 2.63 8.13
CA MET A 172 -6.54 2.80 9.58
C MET A 172 -5.52 1.89 10.27
N GLU A 173 -5.01 2.30 11.43
CA GLU A 173 -4.27 1.39 12.31
C GLU A 173 -5.22 0.28 12.78
N ALA A 174 -4.97 -0.98 12.41
CA ALA A 174 -5.89 -2.08 12.68
C ALA A 174 -6.16 -2.32 14.18
N LYS A 175 -5.16 -2.07 15.04
CA LYS A 175 -5.28 -2.29 16.51
C LYS A 175 -5.95 -1.14 17.24
N LYS A 176 -5.73 0.10 16.81
CA LYS A 176 -6.20 1.31 17.52
C LYS A 176 -7.41 1.95 16.87
N GLY A 177 -7.74 1.57 15.64
CA GLY A 177 -8.80 2.18 14.84
C GLY A 177 -8.52 3.64 14.50
N LYS A 178 -7.26 4.08 14.49
CA LYS A 178 -6.91 5.45 14.12
C LYS A 178 -6.90 5.57 12.61
N VAL A 179 -7.60 6.57 12.07
CA VAL A 179 -7.52 6.89 10.64
C VAL A 179 -6.11 7.36 10.33
N LEU A 180 -5.53 6.83 9.25
CA LEU A 180 -4.22 7.22 8.73
C LEU A 180 -4.41 8.03 7.46
N ASN A 181 -5.23 7.51 6.54
CA ASN A 181 -5.37 8.05 5.19
C ASN A 181 -6.82 7.97 4.75
N VAL A 182 -7.27 8.97 3.99
CA VAL A 182 -8.57 9.00 3.31
C VAL A 182 -8.39 9.42 1.86
N PHE A 183 -9.12 8.79 0.95
CA PHE A 183 -9.01 9.00 -0.50
C PHE A 183 -10.39 9.03 -1.14
N ASN A 184 -10.57 9.99 -2.05
CA ASN A 184 -11.60 9.97 -3.05
C ASN A 184 -10.97 9.49 -4.37
N ASN A 185 -11.46 8.37 -4.88
CA ASN A 185 -10.88 7.66 -6.01
C ASN A 185 -11.42 8.18 -7.37
N THR A 186 -12.43 9.06 -7.36
CA THR A 186 -13.09 9.57 -8.57
C THR A 186 -12.69 11.00 -8.91
N ARG A 187 -12.30 11.80 -7.91
CA ARG A 187 -11.85 13.19 -8.10
C ARG A 187 -10.45 13.25 -8.72
N LYS A 188 -10.25 14.27 -9.55
CA LYS A 188 -8.95 14.59 -10.15
C LYS A 188 -8.33 15.75 -9.39
N LYS A 189 -7.13 15.52 -8.85
CA LYS A 189 -6.39 16.60 -8.19
C LYS A 189 -5.88 17.64 -9.18
N VAL A 190 -5.70 18.87 -8.70
CA VAL A 190 -5.02 19.92 -9.46
C VAL A 190 -3.58 19.52 -9.78
N THR A 191 -3.08 19.97 -10.92
CA THR A 191 -1.71 19.71 -11.39
C THR A 191 -0.77 20.90 -11.19
N THR A 192 -1.30 22.03 -10.73
CA THR A 192 -0.58 23.26 -10.39
C THR A 192 -1.19 23.90 -9.14
N ASN A 193 -0.47 24.80 -8.49
CA ASN A 193 -0.93 25.58 -7.33
C ASN A 193 -1.42 27.00 -7.69
N GLN A 194 -1.72 27.28 -8.97
CA GLN A 194 -2.11 28.62 -9.41
C GLN A 194 -3.54 28.97 -9.00
N GLU A 195 -4.49 28.04 -9.18
CA GLU A 195 -5.92 28.23 -8.87
C GLU A 195 -6.26 27.80 -7.44
N VAL A 196 -5.53 26.81 -6.93
CA VAL A 196 -5.63 26.32 -5.55
C VAL A 196 -4.27 26.56 -4.90
N THR A 197 -4.20 27.58 -4.06
CA THR A 197 -2.95 27.99 -3.42
C THR A 197 -2.67 27.17 -2.17
N GLU A 198 -1.46 27.27 -1.64
CA GLU A 198 -1.08 26.73 -0.33
C GLU A 198 -1.97 27.28 0.80
N LYS A 199 -2.45 28.52 0.66
CA LYS A 199 -3.40 29.13 1.59
C LYS A 199 -4.75 28.44 1.53
N ASP A 200 -5.29 28.22 0.32
CA ASP A 200 -6.54 27.49 0.12
C ASP A 200 -6.44 26.07 0.70
N ALA A 201 -5.33 25.39 0.42
CA ALA A 201 -5.05 24.07 0.97
C ALA A 201 -5.04 24.09 2.50
N LYS A 202 -4.42 25.10 3.12
CA LYS A 202 -4.41 25.23 4.58
C LYS A 202 -5.80 25.43 5.17
N GLU A 203 -6.61 26.29 4.57
CA GLU A 203 -7.96 26.60 5.04
C GLU A 203 -8.89 25.38 4.95
N VAL A 204 -8.82 24.63 3.84
CA VAL A 204 -9.62 23.41 3.64
C VAL A 204 -9.16 22.27 4.55
N VAL A 205 -7.85 22.04 4.66
CA VAL A 205 -7.31 20.86 5.35
C VAL A 205 -7.28 21.03 6.87
N ALA A 206 -7.18 22.25 7.41
CA ALA A 206 -7.09 22.47 8.85
C ALA A 206 -8.21 21.84 9.69
N PRO A 207 -9.51 22.07 9.39
CA PRO A 207 -10.59 21.41 10.14
C PRO A 207 -10.54 19.88 9.98
N LEU A 208 -10.29 19.39 8.76
CA LEU A 208 -10.24 17.95 8.48
C LEU A 208 -9.07 17.25 9.20
N ALA A 209 -7.91 17.90 9.27
CA ALA A 209 -6.74 17.40 9.98
C ALA A 209 -7.03 17.21 11.48
N LYS A 210 -7.76 18.16 12.06
CA LYS A 210 -8.15 18.11 13.46
C LYS A 210 -9.19 17.03 13.72
N GLU A 211 -10.20 16.91 12.87
CA GLU A 211 -11.29 15.95 13.06
C GLU A 211 -10.89 14.50 12.77
N LEU A 212 -10.14 14.26 11.68
CA LEU A 212 -9.78 12.91 11.23
C LEU A 212 -8.59 12.35 12.01
N PHE A 213 -7.59 13.19 12.31
CA PHE A 213 -6.29 12.74 12.83
C PHE A 213 -5.94 13.31 14.20
N ASN A 214 -6.75 14.24 14.73
CA ASN A 214 -6.43 15.03 15.92
C ASN A 214 -5.08 15.77 15.79
N ILE A 215 -4.76 16.24 14.58
CA ILE A 215 -3.53 17.01 14.29
C ILE A 215 -3.89 18.49 14.17
N ASP A 216 -3.20 19.32 14.93
CA ASP A 216 -3.25 20.78 14.76
C ASP A 216 -2.17 21.23 13.77
N ILE A 217 -2.62 21.76 12.63
CA ILE A 217 -1.74 22.28 11.57
C ILE A 217 -1.64 23.81 11.52
N SER A 218 -2.17 24.52 12.52
CA SER A 218 -2.15 25.99 12.58
C SER A 218 -0.71 26.54 12.44
N GLY A 219 0.25 25.93 13.12
CA GLY A 219 1.67 26.26 13.05
C GLY A 219 2.45 25.60 11.92
N CYS A 220 1.79 24.91 10.97
CA CYS A 220 2.47 24.31 9.83
C CYS A 220 2.67 25.32 8.69
N GLU A 221 3.83 25.23 8.04
CA GLU A 221 4.06 25.79 6.71
C GLU A 221 3.45 24.85 5.67
N VAL A 222 2.82 25.38 4.63
CA VAL A 222 2.27 24.56 3.53
C VAL A 222 3.12 24.78 2.29
N LYS A 223 3.57 23.68 1.68
CA LYS A 223 4.45 23.68 0.51
C LYS A 223 3.81 22.89 -0.61
N TRP A 224 3.77 23.47 -1.80
CA TRP A 224 3.46 22.73 -3.01
C TRP A 224 4.63 21.84 -3.44
N ASP A 225 4.35 20.58 -3.74
CA ASP A 225 5.32 19.66 -4.33
C ASP A 225 5.10 19.54 -5.84
N ASN A 226 6.11 19.97 -6.60
CA ASN A 226 6.05 19.98 -8.06
C ASN A 226 6.22 18.60 -8.70
N LEU A 227 6.70 17.59 -7.97
CA LEU A 227 6.91 16.25 -8.51
C LEU A 227 5.61 15.44 -8.43
N PHE A 228 5.03 15.39 -7.24
CA PHE A 228 3.84 14.63 -6.92
C PHE A 228 2.56 15.42 -7.12
N LYS A 229 2.60 16.76 -7.23
CA LYS A 229 1.42 17.63 -7.43
C LYS A 229 0.46 17.55 -6.24
N ASP A 230 0.94 17.86 -5.05
CA ASP A 230 0.19 17.87 -3.80
C ASP A 230 0.80 18.85 -2.79
N TYR A 231 0.13 19.03 -1.65
CA TYR A 231 0.49 19.98 -0.60
C TYR A 231 1.04 19.26 0.62
N TYR A 232 2.22 19.69 1.07
CA TYR A 232 2.91 19.19 2.25
C TYR A 232 2.73 20.16 3.40
N PHE A 233 2.27 19.64 4.54
CA PHE A 233 2.14 20.39 5.79
C PHE A 233 3.36 20.08 6.65
N VAL A 234 4.22 21.08 6.82
CA VAL A 234 5.55 20.92 7.42
C VAL A 234 5.63 21.66 8.75
N LYS A 235 6.12 20.96 9.78
CA LYS A 235 6.44 21.52 11.10
C LYS A 235 7.93 21.31 11.38
N GLY A 236 8.72 22.37 11.29
CA GLY A 236 10.17 22.28 11.36
C GLY A 236 10.73 21.51 10.15
N LYS A 237 11.35 20.35 10.38
CA LYS A 237 11.89 19.47 9.33
C LYS A 237 10.98 18.29 9.00
N GLU A 238 9.87 18.12 9.73
CA GLU A 238 8.98 16.98 9.56
C GLU A 238 7.75 17.37 8.74
N THR A 239 7.39 16.53 7.76
CA THR A 239 6.05 16.57 7.18
C THR A 239 5.11 15.84 8.12
N VAL A 240 4.01 16.48 8.50
CA VAL A 240 3.00 15.87 9.37
C VAL A 240 1.83 15.31 8.57
N LEU A 241 1.45 15.99 7.47
CA LEU A 241 0.33 15.63 6.62
C LEU A 241 0.66 15.97 5.16
N GLN A 242 0.05 15.23 4.25
CA GLN A 242 0.00 15.54 2.82
C GLN A 242 -1.45 15.54 2.37
N ALA A 243 -1.80 16.45 1.48
CA ALA A 243 -3.14 16.52 0.90
C ALA A 243 -3.10 16.90 -0.56
N ALA A 244 -4.07 16.40 -1.33
CA ALA A 244 -4.35 16.89 -2.67
C ALA A 244 -5.79 17.38 -2.75
N LEU A 245 -6.02 18.46 -3.48
CA LEU A 245 -7.33 19.05 -3.71
C LEU A 245 -7.68 19.02 -5.20
N ASP A 246 -8.96 18.99 -5.53
CA ASP A 246 -9.46 19.21 -6.89
C ASP A 246 -9.62 20.71 -7.20
N ALA A 247 -10.02 21.02 -8.43
CA ALA A 247 -10.21 22.41 -8.88
C ALA A 247 -11.31 23.16 -8.11
N GLU A 248 -12.24 22.44 -7.46
CA GLU A 248 -13.28 23.01 -6.60
C GLU A 248 -12.83 23.15 -5.13
N LYS A 249 -11.52 22.99 -4.88
CA LYS A 249 -10.91 23.02 -3.53
C LYS A 249 -11.45 21.94 -2.61
N LYS A 250 -11.98 20.83 -3.14
CA LYS A 250 -12.42 19.69 -2.34
C LYS A 250 -11.27 18.69 -2.19
N PRO A 251 -11.18 17.98 -1.04
CA PRO A 251 -10.12 17.00 -0.84
C PRO A 251 -10.26 15.83 -1.82
N VAL A 252 -9.14 15.47 -2.44
CA VAL A 252 -8.94 14.22 -3.19
C VAL A 252 -8.33 13.18 -2.25
N TYR A 253 -7.33 13.57 -1.46
CA TYR A 253 -6.87 12.76 -0.35
C TYR A 253 -6.28 13.61 0.77
N ILE A 254 -6.25 13.03 1.96
CA ILE A 254 -5.48 13.51 3.10
C ILE A 254 -4.83 12.30 3.76
N ARG A 255 -3.52 12.34 3.94
CA ARG A 255 -2.75 11.21 4.49
C ARG A 255 -1.70 11.66 5.50
N THR A 256 -1.53 10.88 6.57
CA THR A 256 -0.45 11.07 7.52
C THR A 256 0.89 10.71 6.87
N SER A 257 1.94 11.47 7.20
CA SER A 257 3.31 11.18 6.73
C SER A 257 4.11 10.29 7.71
N LYS A 258 3.43 9.73 8.71
CA LYS A 258 3.98 8.82 9.73
C LYS A 258 3.18 7.53 9.75
#